data_AF-A0A1U8K463-F1
#
_entry.id   AF-A0A1U8K463-F1
#
_cell.length_a   1.000
_cell.length_b   1.000
_cell.length_c   1.000
_cell.angle_alpha   90.00
_cell.angle_beta   90.00
_cell.angle_gamma   90.00
#
_symmetry.space_group_name_H-M   'P 1'
#
loop_
_entity.id
_entity.type
_entity.pdbx_description
1 polymer ?
#
loop_
_entity_poly.entity_id
_entity_poly.type
_entity_poly.pdbx_seq_one_letter_code
_entity_poly.pdbx_strand_id
1 'polypeptide(L)'
;MAGDSVISPQRSKDFGKHEHGCDHYKRRCKILAPCCNKIFPCRHCHNETSNSLSNPKDHHDLVRQDVKQVICSICNTQQEVTQVCSHCGVNMGEYFCDICKFYDDDITKGQFHCNDCGICRVGGRDKFFHCEKCGSCYTVDLRDNHFCVENSMKSYCPICFEYLFDSVKSTRIMKCGHTMHMECFSQMTMQNHYRCPICCKAVLDMSAFWEDLDMDDV
;
A
#
# COMPACT_ATOMS: atom_id res chain seq x y z
N MET A 1 44.22 11.26 29.47
CA MET A 1 43.41 10.33 28.67
C MET A 1 42.38 11.16 27.92
N ALA A 2 42.74 11.71 26.77
CA ALA A 2 41.79 12.41 25.92
C ALA A 2 40.95 11.35 25.22
N GLY A 3 39.64 11.36 25.46
CA GLY A 3 38.71 10.45 24.79
C GLY A 3 38.58 10.87 23.34
N ASP A 4 39.07 10.02 22.42
CA ASP A 4 38.82 10.17 20.99
C ASP A 4 37.32 10.19 20.75
N SER A 5 36.79 11.38 20.48
CA SER A 5 35.45 11.55 19.96
C SER A 5 35.48 11.00 18.54
N VAL A 6 34.93 9.80 18.33
CA VAL A 6 34.78 9.22 16.99
C VAL A 6 33.79 10.11 16.24
N ILE A 7 34.30 11.13 15.55
CA ILE A 7 33.53 11.93 14.61
C ILE A 7 33.17 10.97 13.47
N SER A 8 31.93 10.49 13.50
CA SER A 8 31.40 9.66 12.44
C SER A 8 31.43 10.48 11.16
N PRO A 9 31.95 9.94 10.05
CA PRO A 9 32.06 10.71 8.83
C PRO A 9 30.65 11.10 8.38
N GLN A 10 30.39 12.41 8.35
CA GLN A 10 29.21 12.96 7.68
C GLN A 10 29.27 12.50 6.23
N ARG A 11 28.26 11.73 5.81
CA ARG A 11 28.14 11.21 4.45
C ARG A 11 27.29 12.17 3.63
N SER A 12 27.47 12.14 2.32
CA SER A 12 26.52 12.78 1.40
C SER A 12 25.10 12.28 1.68
N LYS A 13 24.11 13.17 1.55
CA LYS A 13 22.69 12.81 1.73
C LYS A 13 22.25 11.66 0.82
N ASP A 14 22.86 11.55 -0.35
CA ASP A 14 22.53 10.55 -1.38
C ASP A 14 23.34 9.26 -1.25
N PHE A 15 24.20 9.13 -0.23
CA PHE A 15 25.02 7.94 -0.05
C PHE A 15 24.13 6.69 0.14
N GLY A 16 24.34 5.66 -0.69
CA GLY A 16 23.56 4.43 -0.69
C GLY A 16 22.18 4.53 -1.37
N LYS A 17 21.91 5.60 -2.12
CA LYS A 17 20.60 5.83 -2.75
C LYS A 17 20.26 4.74 -3.76
N HIS A 18 19.06 4.18 -3.62
CA HIS A 18 18.56 3.00 -4.38
C HIS A 18 19.31 1.66 -4.13
N GLU A 19 20.35 1.64 -3.29
CA GLU A 19 21.14 0.43 -2.99
C GLU A 19 20.54 -0.42 -1.86
N HIS A 20 19.58 0.13 -1.11
CA HIS A 20 18.98 -0.50 0.07
C HIS A 20 17.45 -0.57 -0.02
N GLY A 21 16.87 -1.45 0.79
CA GLY A 21 15.42 -1.61 0.91
C GLY A 21 15.00 -3.08 0.78
N CYS A 22 13.83 -3.30 0.21
CA CYS A 22 13.28 -4.60 -0.15
C CYS A 22 12.56 -4.52 -1.51
N ASP A 23 11.88 -5.59 -1.89
CA ASP A 23 11.08 -5.63 -3.12
C ASP A 23 9.87 -4.68 -3.08
N HIS A 24 9.38 -4.33 -1.88
CA HIS A 24 8.27 -3.39 -1.74
C HIS A 24 8.72 -1.94 -1.93
N TYR A 25 9.81 -1.53 -1.26
CA TYR A 25 10.26 -0.13 -1.20
C TYR A 25 11.78 -0.02 -1.19
N LYS A 26 12.31 0.98 -1.90
CA LYS A 26 13.74 1.34 -1.85
C LYS A 26 13.92 2.34 -0.72
N ARG A 27 14.76 2.05 0.27
CA ARG A 27 14.89 2.91 1.47
C ARG A 27 16.17 2.59 2.22
N ARG A 28 16.75 3.61 2.84
CA ARG A 28 18.02 3.51 3.57
C ARG A 28 17.83 3.40 5.09
N CYS A 29 16.68 2.89 5.52
CA CYS A 29 16.41 2.51 6.92
C CYS A 29 15.57 1.24 7.03
N LYS A 30 15.59 0.62 8.22
CA LYS A 30 14.72 -0.48 8.65
C LYS A 30 13.81 0.01 9.78
N ILE A 31 12.63 -0.57 9.95
CA ILE A 31 11.73 -0.26 11.07
C ILE A 31 12.02 -1.18 12.25
N LEU A 32 11.89 -0.65 13.47
CA LEU A 32 11.70 -1.46 14.68
C LEU A 32 10.19 -1.63 14.89
N ALA A 33 9.70 -2.86 14.74
CA ALA A 33 8.29 -3.18 14.86
C ALA A 33 7.85 -3.13 16.34
N PRO A 34 6.95 -2.21 16.74
CA PRO A 34 6.56 -2.05 18.16
C PRO A 34 5.74 -3.23 18.70
N CYS A 35 5.03 -3.95 17.82
CA CYS A 35 4.21 -5.10 18.19
C CYS A 35 5.03 -6.31 18.66
N CYS A 36 6.25 -6.49 18.16
CA CYS A 36 7.08 -7.68 18.44
C CYS A 36 8.55 -7.38 18.72
N ASN A 37 8.96 -6.11 18.74
CA ASN A 37 10.33 -5.62 18.94
C ASN A 37 11.38 -6.22 17.99
N LYS A 38 10.96 -6.60 16.78
CA LYS A 38 11.84 -7.14 15.73
C LYS A 38 12.11 -6.09 14.65
N ILE A 39 13.25 -6.21 13.96
CA ILE A 39 13.66 -5.28 12.92
C ILE A 39 13.26 -5.83 11.56
N PHE A 40 12.62 -5.00 10.73
CA PHE A 40 12.21 -5.35 9.37
C PHE A 40 12.56 -4.26 8.36
N PRO A 41 12.83 -4.61 7.09
CA PRO A 41 13.03 -3.62 6.04
C PRO A 41 11.83 -2.68 5.86
N CYS A 42 10.61 -3.20 5.94
CA CYS A 42 9.38 -2.40 5.86
C CYS A 42 8.20 -3.13 6.54
N ARG A 43 7.01 -2.48 6.55
CA ARG A 43 5.78 -3.07 7.12
C ARG A 43 5.31 -4.33 6.38
N HIS A 44 5.49 -4.40 5.07
CA HIS A 44 5.03 -5.56 4.29
C HIS A 44 5.90 -6.77 4.56
N CYS A 45 7.24 -6.61 4.59
CA CYS A 45 8.13 -7.68 5.03
C CYS A 45 7.79 -8.18 6.45
N HIS A 46 7.41 -7.27 7.37
CA HIS A 46 6.92 -7.66 8.69
C HIS A 46 5.67 -8.54 8.58
N ASN A 47 4.61 -8.04 7.92
CA ASN A 47 3.32 -8.73 7.86
C ASN A 47 3.44 -10.08 7.13
N GLU A 48 4.20 -10.15 6.04
CA GLU A 48 4.50 -11.40 5.32
C GLU A 48 5.17 -12.42 6.24
N THR A 49 6.16 -11.98 7.04
CA THR A 49 6.85 -12.86 7.98
C THR A 49 5.92 -13.30 9.11
N SER A 50 5.16 -12.37 9.71
CA SER A 50 4.25 -12.65 10.81
C SER A 50 3.11 -13.58 10.39
N ASN A 51 2.53 -13.36 9.22
CA ASN A 51 1.41 -14.15 8.70
C ASN A 51 1.86 -15.51 8.13
N SER A 52 3.17 -15.73 7.99
CA SER A 52 3.75 -17.03 7.60
C SER A 52 4.21 -17.87 8.79
N LEU A 53 4.02 -17.40 10.04
CA LEU A 53 4.40 -18.16 11.23
C LEU A 53 3.52 -19.40 11.41
N SER A 54 4.11 -20.47 11.93
CA SER A 54 3.43 -21.76 12.10
C SER A 54 2.27 -21.71 13.07
N ASN A 55 2.33 -20.81 14.06
CA ASN A 55 1.29 -20.62 15.05
C ASN A 55 0.40 -19.43 14.63
N PRO A 56 -0.87 -19.65 14.27
CA PRO A 56 -1.79 -18.58 13.85
C PRO A 56 -2.02 -17.50 14.91
N LYS A 57 -1.79 -17.80 16.20
CA LYS A 57 -1.91 -16.81 17.28
C LYS A 57 -0.82 -15.74 17.23
N ASP A 58 0.27 -16.00 16.51
CA ASP A 58 1.37 -15.05 16.34
C ASP A 58 1.22 -14.22 15.06
N HIS A 59 0.15 -14.44 14.28
CA HIS A 59 -0.18 -13.64 13.10
C HIS A 59 -0.67 -12.28 13.53
N HIS A 60 0.00 -11.24 13.05
CA HIS A 60 -0.39 -9.87 13.29
C HIS A 60 0.20 -8.94 12.23
N ASP A 61 -0.54 -7.89 11.95
CA ASP A 61 -0.09 -6.84 11.06
C ASP A 61 0.49 -5.66 11.86
N LEU A 62 1.55 -5.08 11.32
CA LEU A 62 2.15 -3.89 11.88
C LEU A 62 1.28 -2.66 11.60
N VAL A 63 0.92 -1.96 12.67
CA VAL A 63 0.26 -0.65 12.61
C VAL A 63 1.32 0.41 12.34
N ARG A 64 1.27 0.99 11.13
CA ARG A 64 2.29 1.93 10.64
C ARG A 64 2.47 3.19 11.51
N GLN A 65 1.40 3.69 12.12
CA GLN A 65 1.47 4.89 12.97
C GLN A 65 2.23 4.63 14.28
N ASP A 66 2.32 3.39 14.74
CA ASP A 66 2.94 3.04 16.02
C ASP A 66 4.47 2.94 15.92
N VAL A 67 5.03 2.97 14.70
CA VAL A 67 6.48 2.93 14.50
C VAL A 67 7.10 4.24 14.97
N LYS A 68 7.89 4.15 16.05
CA LYS A 68 8.63 5.28 16.62
C LYS A 68 10.12 5.26 16.30
N GLN A 69 10.66 4.08 15.99
CA GLN A 69 12.10 3.85 15.90
C GLN A 69 12.47 3.23 14.54
N VAL A 70 13.56 3.73 13.96
CA VAL A 70 14.15 3.24 12.72
C VAL A 70 15.64 3.01 12.90
N ILE A 71 16.20 2.09 12.10
CA ILE A 71 17.63 1.78 12.08
C ILE A 71 18.18 2.18 10.71
N CYS A 72 19.18 3.05 10.69
CA CYS A 72 19.84 3.46 9.45
C CYS A 72 20.54 2.26 8.79
N SER A 73 20.28 2.01 7.51
CA SER A 73 20.89 0.90 6.77
C SER A 73 22.37 1.14 6.44
N ILE A 74 22.85 2.38 6.57
CA ILE A 74 24.23 2.77 6.24
C ILE A 74 25.18 2.63 7.43
N CYS A 75 24.76 3.11 8.61
CA CYS A 75 25.61 3.15 9.81
C CYS A 75 25.04 2.38 11.00
N ASN A 76 23.89 1.71 10.85
CA ASN A 76 23.21 0.93 11.88
C ASN A 76 22.78 1.73 13.12
N THR A 77 22.77 3.07 13.05
CA THR A 77 22.24 3.90 14.13
C THR A 77 20.74 3.69 14.26
N GLN A 78 20.32 3.29 15.45
CA GLN A 78 18.92 3.32 15.86
C GLN A 78 18.54 4.73 16.34
N GLN A 79 17.42 5.26 15.85
CA GLN A 79 16.97 6.62 16.13
C GLN A 79 15.43 6.74 16.01
N GLU A 80 14.90 7.85 16.51
CA GLU A 80 13.51 8.24 16.28
C GLU A 80 13.21 8.45 14.79
N VAL A 81 11.95 8.20 14.39
CA VAL A 81 11.48 8.41 13.03
C VAL A 81 11.74 9.85 12.60
N THR A 82 12.64 9.97 11.64
CA THR A 82 13.05 11.21 11.00
C THR A 82 13.49 10.85 9.58
N GLN A 83 13.52 11.83 8.67
CA GLN A 83 13.94 11.57 7.29
C GLN A 83 15.45 11.35 7.17
N VAL A 84 16.26 12.03 7.99
CA VAL A 84 17.73 12.05 7.89
C VAL A 84 18.34 11.30 9.06
N CYS A 85 19.37 10.50 8.79
CA CYS A 85 20.09 9.81 9.85
C CYS A 85 20.82 10.83 10.74
N SER A 86 20.59 10.77 12.06
CA SER A 86 21.18 11.72 13.03
C SER A 86 22.68 11.56 13.20
N HIS A 87 23.22 10.39 12.85
CA HIS A 87 24.63 10.05 13.05
C HIS A 87 25.48 10.23 11.79
N CYS A 88 25.03 9.73 10.64
CA CYS A 88 25.82 9.81 9.39
C CYS A 88 25.29 10.81 8.35
N GLY A 89 24.15 11.47 8.60
CA GLY A 89 23.65 12.56 7.75
C GLY A 89 22.97 12.13 6.44
N VAL A 90 22.91 10.83 6.13
CA VAL A 90 22.23 10.34 4.92
C VAL A 90 20.73 10.63 4.98
N ASN A 91 20.13 11.02 3.85
CA ASN A 91 18.68 10.97 3.70
C ASN A 91 18.25 9.49 3.70
N MET A 92 17.21 9.08 4.42
CA MET A 92 16.77 7.68 4.51
C MET A 92 15.66 7.31 3.52
N GLY A 93 15.09 8.30 2.83
CA GLY A 93 14.06 8.13 1.80
C GLY A 93 13.85 9.44 1.06
N GLU A 94 13.90 9.44 -0.27
CA GLU A 94 13.62 10.63 -1.08
C GLU A 94 12.20 11.16 -0.85
N TYR A 95 11.21 10.26 -0.86
CA TYR A 95 9.90 10.51 -0.30
C TYR A 95 9.86 10.05 1.16
N PHE A 96 9.44 10.96 2.04
CA PHE A 96 9.18 10.66 3.45
C PHE A 96 7.81 11.19 3.85
N CYS A 97 7.02 10.35 4.50
CA CYS A 97 5.76 10.74 5.12
C CYS A 97 5.81 10.41 6.61
N ASP A 98 5.84 11.45 7.43
CA ASP A 98 5.88 11.29 8.89
C ASP A 98 4.59 10.69 9.45
N ILE A 99 3.43 11.02 8.88
CA ILE A 99 2.13 10.49 9.31
C ILE A 99 2.08 8.96 9.14
N CYS A 100 2.56 8.46 8.00
CA CYS A 100 2.56 7.04 7.68
C CYS A 100 3.86 6.31 8.08
N LYS A 101 4.87 7.04 8.60
CA LYS A 101 6.22 6.53 8.85
C LYS A 101 6.80 5.82 7.62
N PHE A 102 6.55 6.40 6.44
CA PHE A 102 6.83 5.79 5.14
C PHE A 102 8.04 6.45 4.46
N TYR A 103 8.89 5.62 3.87
CA TYR A 103 10.15 5.99 3.20
C TYR A 103 10.20 5.26 1.86
N ASP A 104 10.47 5.98 0.78
CA ASP A 104 10.77 5.39 -0.53
C ASP A 104 11.73 6.31 -1.31
N ASP A 105 12.78 5.74 -1.86
CA ASP A 105 13.73 6.44 -2.73
C ASP A 105 13.19 6.54 -4.16
N ASP A 106 12.33 5.61 -4.55
CA ASP A 106 11.76 5.57 -5.89
C ASP A 106 10.58 6.56 -6.02
N ILE A 107 10.91 7.84 -6.20
CA ILE A 107 9.93 8.91 -6.40
C ILE A 107 9.18 8.83 -7.74
N THR A 108 9.60 7.95 -8.67
CA THR A 108 8.93 7.81 -9.97
C THR A 108 7.51 7.26 -9.82
N LYS A 109 7.22 6.60 -8.69
CA LYS A 109 5.87 6.12 -8.34
C LYS A 109 4.91 7.26 -8.00
N GLY A 110 5.37 8.50 -7.80
CA GLY A 110 4.49 9.65 -7.52
C GLY A 110 3.71 9.47 -6.22
N GLN A 111 4.41 9.09 -5.13
CA GLN A 111 3.82 8.93 -3.81
C GLN A 111 3.19 10.24 -3.33
N PHE A 112 2.03 10.15 -2.69
CA PHE A 112 1.44 11.30 -1.99
C PHE A 112 0.59 10.84 -0.81
N HIS A 113 0.54 11.64 0.26
CA HIS A 113 -0.33 11.38 1.40
C HIS A 113 -1.73 11.96 1.15
N CYS A 114 -2.79 11.16 1.28
CA CYS A 114 -4.16 11.67 1.34
C CYS A 114 -4.56 11.81 2.82
N ASN A 115 -4.78 13.04 3.28
CA ASN A 115 -5.16 13.32 4.67
C ASN A 115 -6.50 12.67 5.02
N ASP A 116 -7.48 12.72 4.12
CA ASP A 116 -8.82 12.18 4.34
C ASP A 116 -8.81 10.65 4.44
N CYS A 117 -7.93 9.97 3.70
CA CYS A 117 -7.71 8.53 3.84
C CYS A 117 -6.77 8.18 5.00
N GLY A 118 -5.92 9.11 5.46
CA GLY A 118 -4.85 8.87 6.43
C GLY A 118 -3.73 7.95 5.93
N ILE A 119 -3.60 7.76 4.61
CA ILE A 119 -2.60 6.85 4.02
C ILE A 119 -1.91 7.45 2.79
N CYS A 120 -0.68 6.99 2.53
CA CYS A 120 0.02 7.29 1.28
C CYS A 120 -0.55 6.45 0.13
N ARG A 121 -0.74 7.10 -1.02
CA ARG A 121 -1.09 6.51 -2.32
C ARG A 121 0.08 6.69 -3.29
N VAL A 122 0.02 5.98 -4.42
CA VAL A 122 0.98 6.04 -5.52
C VAL A 122 0.26 6.38 -6.82
N GLY A 123 0.97 7.01 -7.76
CA GLY A 123 0.48 7.35 -9.10
C GLY A 123 0.38 8.85 -9.40
N GLY A 124 0.79 9.71 -8.47
CA GLY A 124 0.77 11.18 -8.61
C GLY A 124 -0.52 11.80 -8.08
N ARG A 125 -0.40 12.85 -7.26
CA ARG A 125 -1.58 13.51 -6.62
C ARG A 125 -2.58 14.04 -7.64
N ASP A 126 -2.11 14.57 -8.75
CA ASP A 126 -2.88 15.17 -9.83
C ASP A 126 -3.80 14.17 -10.55
N LYS A 127 -3.47 12.88 -10.51
CA LYS A 127 -4.24 11.81 -11.15
C LYS A 127 -5.32 11.20 -10.25
N PHE A 128 -5.41 11.66 -9.00
CA PHE A 128 -6.35 11.10 -8.03
C PHE A 128 -7.23 12.19 -7.42
N PHE A 129 -8.42 11.79 -7.01
CA PHE A 129 -9.30 12.60 -6.16
C PHE A 129 -9.81 11.75 -5.01
N HIS A 130 -10.12 12.39 -3.88
CA HIS A 130 -10.81 11.73 -2.77
C HIS A 130 -12.32 11.85 -2.98
N CYS A 131 -13.03 10.73 -2.95
CA CYS A 131 -14.49 10.70 -2.93
C CYS A 131 -14.95 10.61 -1.49
N GLU A 132 -15.51 11.70 -0.94
CA GLU A 132 -15.97 11.77 0.46
C GLU A 132 -17.03 10.71 0.77
N LYS A 133 -17.98 10.51 -0.14
CA LYS A 133 -19.05 9.51 0.03
C LYS A 133 -18.52 8.09 0.10
N CYS A 134 -17.50 7.75 -0.69
CA CYS A 134 -16.88 6.42 -0.65
C CYS A 134 -15.79 6.31 0.43
N GLY A 135 -15.28 7.43 0.94
CA GLY A 135 -14.16 7.48 1.89
C GLY A 135 -12.85 6.96 1.30
N SER A 136 -12.62 7.12 -0.02
CA SER A 136 -11.44 6.58 -0.70
C SER A 136 -10.96 7.48 -1.85
N CYS A 137 -9.66 7.37 -2.15
CA CYS A 137 -9.07 7.94 -3.36
C CYS A 137 -9.34 7.05 -4.58
N TYR A 138 -9.69 7.68 -5.69
CA TYR A 138 -9.84 7.07 -7.01
C TYR A 138 -9.10 7.87 -8.07
N THR A 139 -8.86 7.26 -9.23
CA THR A 139 -8.32 7.98 -10.38
C THR A 139 -9.33 9.03 -10.85
N VAL A 140 -8.84 10.15 -11.38
CA VAL A 140 -9.70 11.26 -11.86
C VAL A 140 -10.71 10.84 -12.94
N ASP A 141 -10.44 9.77 -13.69
CA ASP A 141 -11.37 9.19 -14.68
C ASP A 141 -12.68 8.67 -14.06
N LEU A 142 -12.66 8.33 -12.75
CA LEU A 142 -13.83 7.89 -12.01
C LEU A 142 -14.61 9.05 -11.38
N ARG A 143 -14.14 10.29 -11.53
CA ARG A 143 -14.84 11.46 -11.00
C ARG A 143 -16.22 11.55 -11.67
N ASP A 144 -17.26 11.62 -10.85
CA ASP A 144 -18.67 11.73 -11.25
C ASP A 144 -19.22 10.56 -12.11
N ASN A 145 -18.44 9.48 -12.29
CA ASN A 145 -18.79 8.35 -13.15
C ASN A 145 -18.88 7.00 -12.41
N HIS A 146 -18.49 6.94 -11.13
CA HIS A 146 -18.58 5.71 -10.35
C HIS A 146 -19.86 5.65 -9.51
N PHE A 147 -20.43 4.45 -9.36
CA PHE A 147 -21.57 4.22 -8.47
C PHE A 147 -21.10 4.28 -7.02
N CYS A 148 -21.31 5.42 -6.37
CA CYS A 148 -20.84 5.67 -5.01
C CYS A 148 -21.61 4.81 -3.98
N VAL A 149 -20.94 3.79 -3.44
CA VAL A 149 -21.38 3.06 -2.24
C VAL A 149 -20.54 3.51 -1.06
N GLU A 150 -21.21 3.79 0.06
CA GLU A 150 -20.55 4.27 1.27
C GLU A 150 -19.53 3.23 1.76
N ASN A 151 -18.31 3.70 2.07
CA ASN A 151 -17.23 2.85 2.59
C ASN A 151 -16.94 1.60 1.73
N SER A 152 -17.17 1.65 0.41
CA SER A 152 -17.02 0.51 -0.51
C SER A 152 -15.62 -0.13 -0.51
N MET A 153 -14.60 0.62 -0.09
CA MET A 153 -13.21 0.15 0.04
C MET A 153 -12.86 -0.34 1.44
N LYS A 154 -13.68 -0.04 2.47
CA LYS A 154 -13.50 -0.54 3.84
C LYS A 154 -14.22 -1.88 4.00
N SER A 155 -13.97 -2.79 3.06
CA SER A 155 -14.48 -4.15 3.07
C SER A 155 -13.39 -5.13 2.69
N TYR A 156 -13.71 -6.41 2.77
CA TYR A 156 -12.83 -7.49 2.32
C TYR A 156 -13.16 -7.84 0.86
N CYS A 157 -12.13 -8.23 0.11
CA CYS A 157 -12.34 -8.80 -1.22
C CYS A 157 -13.18 -10.08 -1.07
N PRO A 158 -14.30 -10.23 -1.81
CA PRO A 158 -15.20 -11.37 -1.65
C PRO A 158 -14.61 -12.70 -2.17
N ILE A 159 -13.45 -12.66 -2.83
CA ILE A 159 -12.78 -13.84 -3.40
C ILE A 159 -11.62 -14.29 -2.51
N CYS A 160 -10.67 -13.39 -2.21
CA CYS A 160 -9.47 -13.74 -1.44
C CYS A 160 -9.54 -13.35 0.04
N PHE A 161 -10.61 -12.67 0.47
CA PHE A 161 -10.83 -12.22 1.85
C PHE A 161 -9.73 -11.30 2.42
N GLU A 162 -8.89 -10.72 1.57
CA GLU A 162 -7.93 -9.70 1.97
C GLU A 162 -8.63 -8.33 2.08
N TYR A 163 -8.26 -7.55 3.09
CA TYR A 163 -8.84 -6.23 3.33
C TYR A 163 -8.44 -5.23 2.23
N LEU A 164 -9.42 -4.61 1.57
CA LEU A 164 -9.19 -3.84 0.34
C LEU A 164 -8.44 -2.52 0.60
N PHE A 165 -8.76 -1.83 1.69
CA PHE A 165 -8.27 -0.46 1.92
C PHE A 165 -6.74 -0.39 2.10
N ASP A 166 -6.16 -1.37 2.77
CA ASP A 166 -4.73 -1.44 3.10
C ASP A 166 -3.89 -2.26 2.12
N SER A 167 -4.56 -2.95 1.20
CA SER A 167 -3.93 -3.75 0.16
C SER A 167 -3.18 -2.87 -0.84
N VAL A 168 -2.04 -3.37 -1.30
CA VAL A 168 -1.26 -2.76 -2.40
C VAL A 168 -1.78 -3.21 -3.77
N LYS A 169 -2.67 -4.21 -3.82
CA LYS A 169 -3.24 -4.72 -5.04
C LYS A 169 -4.25 -3.73 -5.61
N SER A 170 -4.25 -3.60 -6.93
CA SER A 170 -5.24 -2.76 -7.63
C SER A 170 -6.65 -3.28 -7.39
N THR A 171 -7.62 -2.37 -7.29
CA THR A 171 -9.03 -2.69 -7.04
C THR A 171 -9.93 -2.21 -8.18
N ARG A 172 -11.08 -2.87 -8.33
CA ARG A 172 -12.12 -2.54 -9.31
C ARG A 172 -13.43 -2.28 -8.60
N ILE A 173 -14.03 -1.13 -8.88
CA ILE A 173 -15.43 -0.87 -8.52
C ILE A 173 -16.29 -1.47 -9.64
N MET A 174 -17.17 -2.40 -9.31
CA MET A 174 -18.14 -2.98 -10.25
C MET A 174 -19.30 -1.99 -10.51
N LYS A 175 -20.08 -2.21 -11.58
CA LYS A 175 -21.28 -1.39 -11.88
C LYS A 175 -22.29 -1.32 -10.72
N CYS A 176 -22.33 -2.35 -9.87
CA CYS A 176 -23.16 -2.38 -8.67
C CYS A 176 -22.58 -1.60 -7.46
N GLY A 177 -21.40 -1.01 -7.58
CA GLY A 177 -20.70 -0.24 -6.55
C GLY A 177 -19.84 -1.04 -5.57
N HIS A 178 -19.96 -2.37 -5.56
CA HIS A 178 -19.08 -3.23 -4.76
C HIS A 178 -17.67 -3.26 -5.35
N THR A 179 -16.67 -3.41 -4.48
CA THR A 179 -15.25 -3.39 -4.86
C THR A 179 -14.59 -4.73 -4.58
N MET A 180 -13.67 -5.14 -5.45
CA MET A 180 -12.79 -6.29 -5.24
C MET A 180 -11.42 -6.04 -5.89
N HIS A 181 -10.43 -6.90 -5.65
CA HIS A 181 -9.15 -6.80 -6.38
C HIS A 181 -9.33 -7.03 -7.89
N MET A 182 -8.59 -6.27 -8.71
CA MET A 182 -8.61 -6.40 -10.17
C MET A 182 -8.26 -7.83 -10.62
N GLU A 183 -7.27 -8.45 -9.97
CA GLU A 183 -6.88 -9.83 -10.26
C GLU A 183 -8.00 -10.83 -9.95
N CYS A 184 -8.63 -10.72 -8.78
CA CYS A 184 -9.78 -11.54 -8.41
C CYS A 184 -10.95 -11.35 -9.37
N PHE A 185 -11.19 -10.11 -9.82
CA PHE A 185 -12.19 -9.81 -10.84
C PHE A 185 -11.86 -10.51 -12.16
N SER A 186 -10.62 -10.37 -12.65
CA SER A 186 -10.18 -11.00 -13.89
C SER A 186 -10.33 -12.53 -13.83
N GLN A 187 -9.86 -13.17 -12.75
CA GLN A 187 -9.99 -14.61 -12.55
C GLN A 187 -11.46 -15.05 -12.53
N MET A 188 -12.32 -14.33 -11.81
CA MET A 188 -13.76 -14.58 -11.77
C MET A 188 -14.38 -14.50 -13.17
N THR A 189 -14.04 -13.48 -13.96
CA THR A 189 -14.55 -13.33 -15.33
C THR A 189 -14.01 -14.38 -16.30
N MET A 190 -12.78 -14.85 -16.13
CA MET A 190 -12.19 -15.93 -16.94
C MET A 190 -12.86 -17.28 -16.68
N GLN A 191 -13.48 -17.45 -15.50
CA GLN A 191 -14.27 -18.64 -15.14
C GLN A 191 -15.76 -18.48 -15.51
N ASN A 192 -16.11 -17.51 -16.36
CA ASN A 192 -17.48 -17.21 -16.77
C ASN A 192 -18.43 -16.83 -15.62
N HIS A 193 -17.89 -16.32 -14.50
CA HIS A 193 -18.68 -15.80 -13.39
C HIS A 193 -18.88 -14.28 -13.54
N TYR A 194 -19.98 -13.88 -14.17
CA TYR A 194 -20.28 -12.45 -14.44
C TYR A 194 -21.24 -11.81 -13.45
N ARG A 195 -21.45 -12.43 -12.29
CA ARG A 195 -22.32 -11.92 -11.22
C ARG A 195 -21.47 -11.46 -10.04
N CYS A 196 -21.80 -10.30 -9.49
CA CYS A 196 -21.17 -9.79 -8.28
C CYS A 196 -21.37 -10.81 -7.14
N PRO A 197 -20.30 -11.29 -6.48
CA PRO A 197 -20.44 -12.27 -5.39
C PRO A 197 -21.22 -11.75 -4.16
N ILE A 198 -21.40 -10.43 -4.06
CA ILE A 198 -22.04 -9.79 -2.91
C ILE A 198 -23.53 -9.57 -3.13
N CYS A 199 -23.95 -9.18 -4.34
CA CYS A 199 -25.33 -8.79 -4.63
C CYS A 199 -25.94 -9.45 -5.87
N CYS A 200 -25.22 -10.38 -6.50
CA CYS A 200 -25.63 -11.15 -7.67
C CYS A 200 -25.96 -10.34 -8.95
N LYS A 201 -25.78 -9.01 -8.94
CA LYS A 201 -25.95 -8.15 -10.13
C LYS A 201 -24.84 -8.42 -11.16
N ALA A 202 -25.18 -8.28 -12.44
CA ALA A 202 -24.22 -8.40 -13.53
C ALA A 202 -23.08 -7.36 -13.39
N VAL A 203 -21.84 -7.80 -13.63
CA VAL A 203 -20.64 -6.96 -13.47
C VAL A 203 -20.08 -6.42 -14.79
N LEU A 204 -20.45 -7.04 -15.91
CA LEU A 204 -20.14 -6.62 -17.27
C LEU A 204 -21.42 -6.19 -17.99
N ASP A 205 -21.24 -5.43 -19.07
CA ASP A 205 -22.31 -5.29 -20.05
C ASP A 205 -22.42 -6.59 -20.84
N MET A 206 -23.56 -7.25 -20.74
CA MET A 206 -23.80 -8.51 -21.44
C MET A 206 -24.69 -8.30 -22.67
N SER A 207 -25.03 -7.05 -23.02
CA SER A 207 -25.93 -6.72 -24.13
C SER A 207 -25.55 -7.44 -25.44
N ALA A 208 -24.27 -7.38 -25.82
CA ALA A 208 -23.76 -8.06 -27.02
C ALA A 208 -23.90 -9.60 -26.95
N PHE A 209 -23.73 -10.19 -25.76
CA PHE A 209 -23.88 -11.64 -25.59
C PHE A 209 -25.36 -12.07 -25.65
N TRP A 210 -26.27 -11.23 -25.16
CA TRP A 210 -27.71 -11.48 -25.30
C TRP A 210 -28.18 -11.31 -26.75
N GLU A 211 -27.67 -10.30 -27.46
CA GLU A 211 -27.95 -10.09 -28.88
C GLU A 211 -27.53 -11.29 -29.73
N ASP A 212 -26.38 -11.90 -29.45
CA ASP A 212 -25.93 -13.12 -30.15
C ASP A 212 -26.82 -14.34 -29.84
N LEU A 213 -27.25 -14.53 -28.58
CA LEU A 213 -28.15 -15.63 -28.22
C LEU A 213 -29.54 -15.49 -28.84
N ASP A 214 -30.07 -14.26 -28.91
CA ASP A 214 -31.37 -14.00 -29.54
C ASP A 214 -31.34 -14.23 -31.06
N MET A 215 -30.16 -14.19 -31.70
CA MET A 215 -29.99 -14.53 -33.12
C MET A 215 -29.90 -16.04 -33.38
N ASP A 216 -29.46 -16.83 -32.41
CA ASP A 216 -29.35 -18.29 -32.50
C ASP A 216 -30.69 -19.01 -32.24
N ASP A 217 -31.71 -18.30 -31.75
CA ASP A 217 -33.07 -18.77 -31.50
C ASP A 217 -34.06 -18.51 -32.68
N VAL A 218 -33.56 -18.19 -33.88
CA VAL A 218 -34.36 -17.92 -35.11
C VAL A 218 -34.21 -19.01 -36.18
#